data_AF-A0A7C2HGY8-F1
#
_entry.id   AF-A0A7C2HGY8-F1
#
_cell.length_a   1.000
_cell.length_b   1.000
_cell.length_c   1.000
_cell.angle_alpha   90.00
_cell.angle_beta   90.00
_cell.angle_gamma   90.00
#
_symmetry.space_group_name_H-M   'P 1'
#
loop_
_entity.id
_entity.type
_entity.pdbx_description
1 polymer ?
#
loop_
_entity_poly.entity_id
_entity_poly.type
_entity_poly.pdbx_seq_one_letter_code
_entity_poly.pdbx_strand_id
1 'polypeptide(L)'
;MAMRSLMAKFVAVSLLWGVAIAGAQPSEQQVRNALDKAVRFFRTKVSVKGSYLWRYSADLAKRWGEEEATATQGWVQPPGTPAVGMAFLRAHEATGDRFYLDAAVETAHALVETQLASGGWDYRLEFDPKERRRWFYRRNVEAGERDPKGRRNISVYDDDNTQSALRFLMRVDVALKGGDKEIRKAVNYGLAKLMEAQYPNGAWGQIYDGNPPDPKRFPILPARYPENWSPTHPGKGYDYHRFYTLNDGVMLNNIRTLLDAYQFYGKRAYLDGAKKGGDFLVLAQMPDPQPAWAQQYDFQMRPAWARQFEPPAISAGESAGAIRALLELFLFTGDERYWRPIPKAIAWLQRSRLPDGQWARFYELKTNRPLYFNRRYELVYTDDDLPRHYAFKGEFGIPSLMREVERLQRHGREKFLAQRRRPPTPDELRQRLKALEPEVRRILASQDEKGRWVEDGEIRSRTFIRHVETLADYLTTLRALKQ
;
A
#
# COMPACT_ATOMS: atom_id res chain seq x y z
N MET A 1 81.73 -8.84 -39.59
CA MET A 1 80.53 -9.20 -38.81
C MET A 1 79.59 -8.02 -38.86
N ALA A 2 78.40 -8.25 -39.41
CA ALA A 2 77.65 -7.23 -40.12
C ALA A 2 76.69 -6.43 -39.22
N MET A 3 76.84 -5.12 -39.27
CA MET A 3 75.83 -4.14 -38.88
C MET A 3 75.12 -3.72 -40.16
N ARG A 4 73.81 -4.00 -40.28
CA ARG A 4 73.00 -3.58 -41.43
C ARG A 4 71.64 -3.03 -41.00
N SER A 5 71.46 -1.78 -41.40
CA SER A 5 70.26 -1.20 -42.02
C SER A 5 69.04 -0.88 -41.14
N LEU A 6 68.91 0.43 -40.90
CA LEU A 6 67.67 1.19 -40.88
C LEU A 6 66.74 0.81 -42.06
N MET A 7 65.44 0.63 -41.80
CA MET A 7 64.40 1.06 -42.73
C MET A 7 63.07 1.26 -41.98
N ALA A 8 62.53 2.47 -42.11
CA ALA A 8 61.30 2.93 -41.52
C ALA A 8 60.05 2.25 -42.10
N LYS A 9 59.03 2.02 -41.27
CA LYS A 9 57.62 2.05 -41.70
C LYS A 9 56.75 2.69 -40.61
N PHE A 10 56.21 3.85 -40.97
CA PHE A 10 55.04 4.46 -40.36
C PHE A 10 53.86 3.48 -40.40
N VAL A 11 53.24 3.24 -39.25
CA VAL A 11 51.82 2.86 -39.15
C VAL A 11 51.23 3.69 -38.03
N ALA A 12 50.56 4.77 -38.42
CA ALA A 12 49.60 5.48 -37.58
C ALA A 12 48.21 5.00 -37.98
N VAL A 13 47.55 4.19 -37.13
CA VAL A 13 46.11 3.97 -37.17
C VAL A 13 45.60 3.84 -35.73
N SER A 14 44.98 4.92 -35.26
CA SER A 14 43.71 4.96 -34.54
C SER A 14 43.47 3.99 -33.39
N LEU A 15 43.70 4.46 -32.17
CA LEU A 15 43.02 3.98 -30.94
C LEU A 15 42.48 5.20 -30.17
N LEU A 16 41.51 5.87 -30.78
CA LEU A 16 40.49 6.60 -30.04
C LEU A 16 39.33 5.62 -29.87
N TRP A 17 38.88 5.46 -28.63
CA TRP A 17 37.52 5.23 -28.13
C TRP A 17 37.54 4.27 -26.92
N GLY A 18 37.09 4.79 -25.78
CA GLY A 18 36.87 3.98 -24.58
C GLY A 18 37.28 4.59 -23.25
N VAL A 19 37.48 5.92 -23.14
CA VAL A 19 37.40 6.54 -21.81
C VAL A 19 35.92 6.54 -21.45
N ALA A 20 35.50 5.58 -20.63
CA ALA A 20 34.26 5.70 -19.89
C ALA A 20 34.37 7.00 -19.07
N ILE A 21 33.73 8.07 -19.55
CA ILE A 21 33.55 9.27 -18.76
C ILE A 21 32.66 8.80 -17.59
N ALA A 22 33.29 8.52 -16.46
CA ALA A 22 32.61 8.48 -15.18
C ALA A 22 32.03 9.89 -14.98
N GLY A 23 30.82 10.11 -15.48
CA GLY A 23 30.17 11.41 -15.41
C GLY A 23 30.12 11.86 -13.95
N ALA A 24 30.35 13.15 -13.69
CA ALA A 24 30.25 13.71 -12.35
C ALA A 24 28.92 13.31 -11.68
N GLN A 25 28.94 13.08 -10.37
CA GLN A 25 27.75 12.78 -9.56
C GLN A 25 26.62 13.78 -9.88
N PRO A 26 25.34 13.36 -9.99
CA PRO A 26 24.25 14.28 -10.24
C PRO A 26 24.24 15.40 -9.20
N SER A 27 24.29 16.65 -9.67
CA SER A 27 24.32 17.80 -8.77
C SER A 27 22.97 17.96 -8.07
N GLU A 28 22.99 18.52 -6.87
CA GLU A 28 21.77 18.82 -6.11
C GLU A 28 20.79 19.68 -6.95
N GLN A 29 21.31 20.65 -7.70
CA GLN A 29 20.49 21.50 -8.57
C GLN A 29 19.83 20.72 -9.71
N GLN A 30 20.53 19.77 -10.33
CA GLN A 30 19.95 18.92 -11.38
C GLN A 30 18.77 18.10 -10.83
N VAL A 31 18.94 17.52 -9.64
CA VAL A 31 17.89 16.73 -8.99
C VAL A 31 16.70 17.59 -8.58
N ARG A 32 16.93 18.79 -8.00
CA ARG A 32 15.87 19.75 -7.67
C ARG A 32 15.09 20.20 -8.91
N ASN A 33 15.78 20.49 -10.01
CA ASN A 33 15.13 20.90 -11.26
C ASN A 33 14.24 19.80 -11.84
N ALA A 34 14.69 18.54 -11.83
CA ALA A 34 13.88 17.43 -12.32
C ALA A 34 12.64 17.18 -11.43
N LEU A 35 12.81 17.30 -10.11
CA LEU A 35 11.72 17.20 -9.16
C LEU A 35 10.67 18.29 -9.36
N ASP A 36 11.08 19.55 -9.52
CA ASP A 36 10.17 20.68 -9.79
C ASP A 36 9.37 20.45 -11.07
N LYS A 37 10.06 20.11 -12.18
CA LYS A 37 9.39 19.86 -13.47
C LYS A 37 8.33 18.76 -13.37
N ALA A 38 8.66 17.64 -12.72
CA ALA A 38 7.74 16.53 -12.55
C ALA A 38 6.50 16.91 -11.73
N VAL A 39 6.71 17.51 -10.56
CA VAL A 39 5.60 17.90 -9.68
C VAL A 39 4.75 18.98 -10.32
N ARG A 40 5.37 19.98 -10.97
CA ARG A 40 4.67 21.03 -11.70
C ARG A 40 3.80 20.47 -12.81
N PHE A 41 4.30 19.49 -13.58
CA PHE A 41 3.50 18.82 -14.60
C PHE A 41 2.30 18.09 -13.99
N PHE A 42 2.50 17.28 -12.94
CA PHE A 42 1.40 16.57 -12.28
C PHE A 42 0.37 17.54 -11.68
N ARG A 43 0.83 18.54 -10.93
CA ARG A 43 -0.04 19.54 -10.30
C ARG A 43 -0.87 20.34 -11.31
N THR A 44 -0.28 20.75 -12.43
CA THR A 44 -0.92 21.73 -13.33
C THR A 44 -1.52 21.15 -14.61
N LYS A 45 -1.11 19.94 -15.04
CA LYS A 45 -1.56 19.32 -16.29
C LYS A 45 -2.33 18.03 -16.07
N VAL A 46 -1.90 17.19 -15.13
CA VAL A 46 -2.53 15.88 -14.87
C VAL A 46 -3.72 16.00 -13.91
N SER A 47 -3.61 16.89 -12.92
CA SER A 47 -4.57 17.08 -11.85
C SER A 47 -5.99 17.37 -12.35
N VAL A 48 -6.96 16.69 -11.74
CA VAL A 48 -8.39 17.05 -11.82
C VAL A 48 -8.84 17.46 -10.42
N LYS A 49 -8.95 18.76 -10.16
CA LYS A 49 -9.33 19.29 -8.83
C LYS A 49 -8.43 18.79 -7.70
N GLY A 50 -7.15 18.53 -7.96
CA GLY A 50 -6.20 17.96 -7.00
C GLY A 50 -6.20 16.43 -6.96
N SER A 51 -7.01 15.75 -7.77
CA SER A 51 -7.07 14.28 -7.83
C SER A 51 -6.28 13.68 -9.00
N TYR A 52 -5.94 12.40 -8.84
CA TYR A 52 -5.11 11.63 -9.77
C TYR A 52 -5.64 10.20 -9.96
N LEU A 53 -5.27 9.59 -11.08
CA LEU A 53 -5.57 8.21 -11.46
C LEU A 53 -4.28 7.40 -11.62
N TRP A 54 -4.37 6.15 -12.07
CA TRP A 54 -3.20 5.26 -12.19
C TRP A 54 -2.33 5.59 -13.38
N ARG A 55 -2.96 5.88 -14.53
CA ARG A 55 -2.27 6.12 -15.80
C ARG A 55 -3.08 6.99 -16.75
N TYR A 56 -2.37 7.59 -17.69
CA TYR A 56 -2.87 8.55 -18.66
C TYR A 56 -2.20 8.33 -20.01
N SER A 57 -2.89 8.62 -21.11
CA SER A 57 -2.23 8.72 -22.41
C SER A 57 -1.25 9.91 -22.39
N ALA A 58 -0.18 9.87 -23.19
CA ALA A 58 0.84 10.92 -23.18
C ALA A 58 0.29 12.33 -23.50
N ASP A 59 -0.82 12.42 -24.21
CA ASP A 59 -1.57 13.64 -24.53
C ASP A 59 -2.66 14.00 -23.49
N LEU A 60 -2.85 13.16 -22.47
CA LEU A 60 -3.86 13.28 -21.40
C LEU A 60 -5.32 13.19 -21.88
N ALA A 61 -5.55 12.81 -23.14
CA ALA A 61 -6.89 12.63 -23.70
C ALA A 61 -7.65 11.48 -23.01
N LYS A 62 -6.94 10.41 -22.63
CA LYS A 62 -7.47 9.26 -21.93
C LYS A 62 -6.80 9.04 -20.57
N ARG A 63 -7.53 8.44 -19.64
CA ARG A 63 -7.10 8.22 -18.26
C ARG A 63 -7.82 7.02 -17.66
N TRP A 64 -7.12 6.31 -16.77
CA TRP A 64 -7.61 5.06 -16.21
C TRP A 64 -7.26 4.92 -14.74
N GLY A 65 -8.24 4.50 -13.95
CA GLY A 65 -8.01 3.77 -12.70
C GLY A 65 -7.93 2.28 -13.04
N GLU A 66 -8.75 1.48 -12.36
CA GLU A 66 -9.01 0.10 -12.78
C GLU A 66 -9.75 0.04 -14.13
N GLU A 67 -10.67 0.99 -14.33
CA GLU A 67 -11.43 1.20 -15.57
C GLU A 67 -11.07 2.54 -16.23
N GLU A 68 -11.49 2.74 -17.48
CA GLU A 68 -11.42 4.06 -18.13
C GLU A 68 -12.31 5.06 -17.39
N ALA A 69 -11.74 6.23 -17.10
CA ALA A 69 -12.38 7.24 -16.27
C ALA A 69 -12.58 8.53 -17.06
N THR A 70 -13.56 9.34 -16.64
CA THR A 70 -13.87 10.62 -17.28
C THR A 70 -12.87 11.71 -16.89
N ALA A 71 -12.89 12.83 -17.63
CA ALA A 71 -12.07 13.99 -17.32
C ALA A 71 -12.40 14.68 -15.97
N THR A 72 -13.49 14.28 -15.32
CA THR A 72 -13.96 14.80 -14.01
C THR A 72 -13.72 13.83 -12.87
N GLN A 73 -13.07 12.69 -13.11
CA GLN A 73 -12.88 11.66 -12.10
C GLN A 73 -11.44 11.61 -11.58
N GLY A 74 -11.30 11.16 -10.34
CA GLY A 74 -10.06 10.73 -9.72
C GLY A 74 -10.18 9.31 -9.17
N TRP A 75 -9.08 8.74 -8.70
CA TRP A 75 -9.03 7.40 -8.12
C TRP A 75 -8.36 7.41 -6.75
N VAL A 76 -8.90 6.68 -5.77
CA VAL A 76 -8.35 6.61 -4.41
C VAL A 76 -7.31 5.51 -4.30
N GLN A 77 -7.64 4.31 -4.79
CA GLN A 77 -6.79 3.13 -4.71
C GLN A 77 -5.36 3.44 -5.17
N PRO A 78 -4.32 3.14 -4.37
CA PRO A 78 -2.93 3.30 -4.78
C PRO A 78 -2.65 2.57 -6.11
N PRO A 79 -1.91 3.17 -7.06
CA PRO A 79 -1.11 4.39 -6.97
C PRO A 79 -1.87 5.71 -7.28
N GLY A 80 -3.17 5.78 -7.00
CA GLY A 80 -4.01 6.97 -7.22
C GLY A 80 -3.74 8.15 -6.29
N THR A 81 -4.78 8.94 -6.05
CA THR A 81 -4.76 10.27 -5.43
C THR A 81 -3.95 10.36 -4.12
N PRO A 82 -4.19 9.52 -3.09
CA PRO A 82 -3.44 9.62 -1.83
C PRO A 82 -1.96 9.32 -2.01
N ALA A 83 -1.61 8.38 -2.90
CA ALA A 83 -0.23 7.99 -3.15
C ALA A 83 0.56 9.08 -3.89
N VAL A 84 -0.06 9.76 -4.86
CA VAL A 84 0.52 10.94 -5.52
C VAL A 84 0.69 12.09 -4.52
N GLY A 85 -0.31 12.34 -3.67
CA GLY A 85 -0.23 13.34 -2.61
C GLY A 85 0.91 13.07 -1.62
N MET A 86 1.11 11.81 -1.24
CA MET A 86 2.24 11.38 -0.41
C MET A 86 3.59 11.66 -1.06
N ALA A 87 3.71 11.49 -2.38
CA ALA A 87 4.94 11.83 -3.11
C ALA A 87 5.22 13.35 -3.07
N PHE A 88 4.19 14.20 -3.16
CA PHE A 88 4.36 15.65 -2.97
C PHE A 88 4.83 16.00 -1.55
N LEU A 89 4.28 15.38 -0.51
CA LEU A 89 4.76 15.60 0.86
C LEU A 89 6.23 15.18 1.03
N ARG A 90 6.64 14.04 0.47
CA ARG A 90 8.05 13.64 0.49
C ARG A 90 8.96 14.63 -0.22
N ALA A 91 8.53 15.19 -1.36
CA ALA A 91 9.25 16.26 -2.04
C ALA A 91 9.37 17.52 -1.16
N HIS A 92 8.31 17.89 -0.43
CA HIS A 92 8.36 18.98 0.55
C HIS A 92 9.36 18.69 1.68
N GLU A 93 9.31 17.51 2.31
CA GLU A 93 10.21 17.13 3.40
C GLU A 93 11.70 17.15 2.99
N ALA A 94 11.98 16.72 1.76
CA ALA A 94 13.34 16.70 1.21
C ALA A 94 13.88 18.10 0.88
N THR A 95 13.01 19.02 0.46
CA THR A 95 13.44 20.31 -0.11
C THR A 95 13.18 21.51 0.80
N GLY A 96 12.17 21.46 1.66
CA GLY A 96 11.62 22.58 2.41
C GLY A 96 10.71 23.51 1.59
N ASP A 97 10.51 23.24 0.29
CA ASP A 97 9.79 24.14 -0.60
C ASP A 97 8.27 24.00 -0.45
N ARG A 98 7.60 25.13 -0.23
CA ARG A 98 6.16 25.21 -0.02
C ARG A 98 5.35 24.85 -1.28
N PHE A 99 5.92 24.98 -2.48
CA PHE A 99 5.26 24.59 -3.72
C PHE A 99 4.77 23.13 -3.69
N TYR A 100 5.58 22.22 -3.12
CA TYR A 100 5.22 20.82 -2.97
C TYR A 100 4.16 20.59 -1.88
N LEU A 101 4.23 21.34 -0.79
CA LEU A 101 3.22 21.29 0.27
C LEU A 101 1.86 21.77 -0.25
N ASP A 102 1.82 22.87 -1.00
CA ASP A 102 0.57 23.38 -1.58
C ASP A 102 -0.06 22.35 -2.55
N ALA A 103 0.75 21.62 -3.32
CA ALA A 103 0.27 20.52 -4.17
C ALA A 103 -0.35 19.38 -3.37
N ALA A 104 0.27 19.01 -2.24
CA ALA A 104 -0.30 18.03 -1.31
C ALA A 104 -1.60 18.55 -0.67
N VAL A 105 -1.69 19.83 -0.32
CA VAL A 105 -2.91 20.44 0.24
C VAL A 105 -4.06 20.42 -0.78
N GLU A 106 -3.81 20.77 -2.04
CA GLU A 106 -4.81 20.64 -3.12
C GLU A 106 -5.30 19.19 -3.25
N THR A 107 -4.39 18.22 -3.14
CA THR A 107 -4.71 16.80 -3.17
C THR A 107 -5.56 16.37 -1.98
N ALA A 108 -5.25 16.90 -0.79
CA ALA A 108 -6.03 16.66 0.42
C ALA A 108 -7.45 17.21 0.28
N HIS A 109 -7.63 18.42 -0.26
CA HIS A 109 -8.95 18.99 -0.50
C HIS A 109 -9.80 18.17 -1.47
N ALA A 110 -9.18 17.56 -2.49
CA ALA A 110 -9.89 16.64 -3.39
C ALA A 110 -10.55 15.49 -2.62
N LEU A 111 -9.82 14.89 -1.67
CA LEU A 111 -10.32 13.82 -0.80
C LEU A 111 -11.34 14.34 0.21
N VAL A 112 -11.12 15.53 0.80
CA VAL A 112 -12.09 16.16 1.71
C VAL A 112 -13.45 16.38 1.03
N GLU A 113 -13.45 16.87 -0.22
CA GLU A 113 -14.66 17.18 -0.98
C GLU A 113 -15.48 15.92 -1.32
N THR A 114 -14.81 14.77 -1.40
CA THR A 114 -15.37 13.50 -1.89
C THR A 114 -15.48 12.42 -0.81
N GLN A 115 -15.22 12.76 0.46
CA GLN A 115 -15.41 11.84 1.57
C GLN A 115 -16.90 11.48 1.72
N LEU A 116 -17.19 10.19 1.81
CA LEU A 116 -18.55 9.67 1.91
C LEU A 116 -19.13 9.89 3.31
N ALA A 117 -20.45 9.89 3.42
CA ALA A 117 -21.13 9.97 4.71
C ALA A 117 -20.83 8.74 5.60
N SER A 118 -20.53 7.58 5.01
CA SER A 118 -20.03 6.40 5.74
C SER A 118 -18.60 6.57 6.28
N GLY A 119 -17.89 7.63 5.91
CA GLY A 119 -16.65 8.08 6.56
C GLY A 119 -15.37 7.87 5.76
N GLY A 120 -15.37 6.92 4.84
CA GLY A 120 -14.27 6.65 3.94
C GLY A 120 -14.54 7.12 2.52
N TRP A 121 -13.99 6.38 1.57
CA TRP A 121 -14.09 6.67 0.14
C TRP A 121 -14.42 5.40 -0.65
N ASP A 122 -15.04 5.59 -1.82
CA ASP A 122 -15.07 4.59 -2.88
C ASP A 122 -13.72 4.62 -3.64
N TYR A 123 -13.53 3.68 -4.56
CA TYR A 123 -12.42 3.74 -5.52
C TYR A 123 -12.43 5.04 -6.32
N ARG A 124 -13.61 5.54 -6.68
CA ARG A 124 -13.79 6.73 -7.53
C ARG A 124 -13.99 8.01 -6.73
N LEU A 125 -13.35 9.07 -7.20
CA LEU A 125 -13.66 10.46 -6.86
C LEU A 125 -14.44 11.08 -8.02
N GLU A 126 -15.58 11.72 -7.75
CA GLU A 126 -16.42 12.34 -8.78
C GLU A 126 -16.56 13.84 -8.56
N PHE A 127 -16.18 14.63 -9.58
CA PHE A 127 -16.24 16.08 -9.56
C PHE A 127 -17.27 16.67 -10.53
N ASP A 128 -17.88 15.88 -11.42
CA ASP A 128 -18.94 16.35 -12.30
C ASP A 128 -20.19 16.79 -11.48
N PRO A 129 -20.73 18.00 -11.71
CA PRO A 129 -21.86 18.51 -10.93
C PRO A 129 -23.15 17.69 -11.01
N LYS A 130 -23.37 16.93 -12.09
CA LYS A 130 -24.54 16.09 -12.27
C LYS A 130 -24.29 14.69 -11.68
N GLU A 131 -23.18 14.05 -12.05
CA GLU A 131 -22.89 12.69 -11.59
C GLU A 131 -22.67 12.63 -10.08
N ARG A 132 -22.07 13.67 -9.48
CA ARG A 132 -21.84 13.69 -8.03
C ARG A 132 -23.12 13.70 -7.19
N ARG A 133 -24.29 14.00 -7.77
CA ARG A 133 -25.59 13.91 -7.08
C ARG A 133 -25.98 12.48 -6.74
N ARG A 134 -25.36 11.49 -7.40
CA ARG A 134 -25.54 10.05 -7.14
C ARG A 134 -24.81 9.57 -5.89
N TRP A 135 -24.03 10.44 -5.25
CA TRP A 135 -23.19 10.12 -4.10
C TRP A 135 -23.68 10.84 -2.85
N PHE A 136 -23.58 10.16 -1.70
CA PHE A 136 -23.90 10.73 -0.41
C PHE A 136 -22.62 11.04 0.35
N TYR A 137 -22.22 12.31 0.30
CA TYR A 137 -20.97 12.77 0.89
C TYR A 137 -21.16 13.25 2.33
N ARG A 138 -20.05 13.34 3.08
CA ARG A 138 -20.01 13.91 4.43
C ARG A 138 -20.69 15.28 4.49
N ARG A 139 -20.46 16.13 3.49
CA ARG A 139 -21.07 17.47 3.40
C ARG A 139 -22.60 17.46 3.34
N ASN A 140 -23.22 16.37 2.86
CA ASN A 140 -24.68 16.22 2.89
C ASN A 140 -25.16 16.02 4.33
N VAL A 141 -24.43 15.23 5.12
CA VAL A 141 -24.70 15.05 6.56
C VAL A 141 -24.49 16.36 7.31
N GLU A 142 -23.42 17.10 7.01
CA GLU A 142 -23.16 18.43 7.58
C GLU A 142 -24.26 19.45 7.21
N ALA A 143 -24.91 19.29 6.05
CA ALA A 143 -26.06 20.08 5.64
C ALA A 143 -27.39 19.60 6.26
N GLY A 144 -27.37 18.58 7.12
CA GLY A 144 -28.53 18.08 7.87
C GLY A 144 -29.24 16.87 7.23
N GLU A 145 -28.75 16.34 6.11
CA GLU A 145 -29.32 15.13 5.52
C GLU A 145 -28.96 13.88 6.35
N ARG A 146 -29.93 12.99 6.56
CA ARG A 146 -29.72 11.76 7.36
C ARG A 146 -29.83 10.47 6.56
N ASP A 147 -30.48 10.52 5.39
CA ASP A 147 -30.74 9.35 4.56
C ASP A 147 -30.04 9.51 3.20
N PRO A 148 -29.21 8.53 2.77
CA PRO A 148 -28.62 8.53 1.44
C PRO A 148 -29.67 8.48 0.31
N LYS A 149 -30.91 8.05 0.54
CA LYS A 149 -31.98 8.00 -0.50
C LYS A 149 -31.52 7.26 -1.77
N GLY A 150 -30.85 6.13 -1.59
CA GLY A 150 -30.30 5.30 -2.68
C GLY A 150 -29.01 5.83 -3.32
N ARG A 151 -28.47 6.97 -2.88
CA ARG A 151 -27.14 7.45 -3.30
C ARG A 151 -26.03 6.54 -2.76
N ARG A 152 -24.93 6.45 -3.51
CA ARG A 152 -23.73 5.68 -3.15
C ARG A 152 -23.13 6.21 -1.85
N ASN A 153 -22.93 5.32 -0.88
CA ASN A 153 -22.40 5.63 0.45
C ASN A 153 -21.55 4.49 1.04
N ILE A 154 -20.83 3.74 0.21
CA ILE A 154 -20.03 2.61 0.66
C ILE A 154 -18.56 3.03 0.75
N SER A 155 -18.01 3.03 1.97
CA SER A 155 -16.58 3.16 2.21
C SER A 155 -15.89 1.85 1.87
N VAL A 156 -14.80 1.91 1.12
CA VAL A 156 -14.02 0.74 0.70
C VAL A 156 -12.72 0.70 1.50
N TYR A 157 -12.49 -0.44 2.14
CA TYR A 157 -11.24 -0.78 2.84
C TYR A 157 -10.34 -1.69 1.99
N ASP A 158 -10.92 -2.34 0.98
CA ASP A 158 -10.20 -3.11 -0.01
C ASP A 158 -9.11 -2.27 -0.68
N ASP A 159 -8.01 -2.94 -1.06
CA ASP A 159 -6.88 -2.31 -1.75
C ASP A 159 -6.37 -1.00 -1.12
N ASP A 160 -6.46 -0.88 0.20
CA ASP A 160 -5.95 0.26 0.97
C ASP A 160 -6.60 1.61 0.59
N ASN A 161 -7.83 1.61 0.08
CA ASN A 161 -8.54 2.81 -0.38
C ASN A 161 -8.72 3.85 0.75
N THR A 162 -9.65 3.59 1.68
CA THR A 162 -9.96 4.55 2.76
C THR A 162 -8.76 4.80 3.68
N GLN A 163 -7.96 3.77 3.90
CA GLN A 163 -6.84 3.82 4.83
C GLN A 163 -5.69 4.68 4.28
N SER A 164 -5.33 4.55 3.00
CA SER A 164 -4.32 5.41 2.38
C SER A 164 -4.76 6.87 2.34
N ALA A 165 -6.04 7.14 2.05
CA ALA A 165 -6.62 8.48 2.11
C ALA A 165 -6.50 9.09 3.53
N LEU A 166 -6.87 8.33 4.57
CA LEU A 166 -6.72 8.78 5.95
C LEU A 166 -5.26 9.05 6.33
N ARG A 167 -4.34 8.13 6.03
CA ARG A 167 -2.92 8.31 6.35
C ARG A 167 -2.34 9.53 5.64
N PHE A 168 -2.71 9.76 4.38
CA PHE A 168 -2.28 10.95 3.65
C PHE A 168 -2.84 12.24 4.28
N LEU A 169 -4.16 12.31 4.52
CA LEU A 169 -4.79 13.48 5.15
C LEU A 169 -4.19 13.80 6.52
N MET A 170 -3.91 12.79 7.34
CA MET A 170 -3.25 12.97 8.64
C MET A 170 -1.86 13.59 8.50
N ARG A 171 -1.06 13.15 7.52
CA ARG A 171 0.27 13.73 7.30
C ARG A 171 0.22 15.17 6.81
N VAL A 172 -0.72 15.51 5.93
CA VAL A 172 -0.94 16.91 5.51
C VAL A 172 -1.34 17.77 6.70
N ASP A 173 -2.29 17.30 7.50
CA ASP A 173 -2.75 18.00 8.70
C ASP A 173 -1.61 18.22 9.73
N VAL A 174 -0.72 17.24 9.93
CA VAL A 174 0.49 17.39 10.75
C VAL A 174 1.46 18.40 10.13
N ALA A 175 1.73 18.33 8.82
CA ALA A 175 2.62 19.26 8.13
C ALA A 175 2.11 20.71 8.22
N LEU A 176 0.79 20.91 8.21
CA LEU A 176 0.13 22.20 8.40
C LEU A 176 -0.06 22.58 9.87
N LYS A 177 0.38 21.76 10.83
CA LYS A 177 0.18 21.96 12.27
C LYS A 177 -1.30 22.21 12.64
N GLY A 178 -2.22 21.55 11.95
CA GLY A 178 -3.67 21.72 12.13
C GLY A 178 -4.23 23.05 11.63
N GLY A 179 -3.49 23.80 10.79
CA GLY A 179 -3.92 25.08 10.25
C GLY A 179 -5.13 25.00 9.31
N ASP A 180 -5.33 23.85 8.64
CA ASP A 180 -6.51 23.61 7.80
C ASP A 180 -7.60 22.85 8.55
N LYS A 181 -8.68 23.56 8.89
CA LYS A 181 -9.79 23.02 9.68
C LYS A 181 -10.62 21.98 8.92
N GLU A 182 -10.70 22.08 7.59
CA GLU A 182 -11.52 21.17 6.79
C GLU A 182 -10.82 19.81 6.61
N ILE A 183 -9.49 19.82 6.43
CA ILE A 183 -8.68 18.61 6.48
C ILE A 183 -8.80 17.96 7.88
N ARG A 184 -8.67 18.75 8.94
CA ARG A 184 -8.80 18.25 10.32
C ARG A 184 -10.17 17.61 10.57
N LYS A 185 -11.26 18.22 10.10
CA LYS A 185 -12.61 17.66 10.19
C LYS A 185 -12.72 16.34 9.43
N ALA A 186 -12.16 16.26 8.22
CA ALA A 186 -12.17 15.04 7.41
C ALA A 186 -11.47 13.87 8.09
N VAL A 187 -10.28 14.14 8.65
CA VAL A 187 -9.50 13.17 9.43
C VAL A 187 -10.31 12.67 10.62
N ASN A 188 -10.83 13.59 11.44
CA ASN A 188 -11.60 13.22 12.64
C ASN A 188 -12.84 12.40 12.27
N TYR A 189 -13.58 12.80 11.23
CA TYR A 189 -14.77 12.10 10.77
C TYR A 189 -14.46 10.68 10.29
N GLY A 190 -13.45 10.53 9.44
CA GLY A 190 -13.10 9.24 8.88
C GLY A 190 -12.47 8.28 9.90
N LEU A 191 -11.66 8.78 10.84
CA LEU A 191 -11.14 7.95 11.95
C LEU A 191 -12.26 7.50 12.90
N ALA A 192 -13.22 8.38 13.21
CA ALA A 192 -14.38 8.00 14.02
C ALA A 192 -15.18 6.89 13.34
N LYS A 193 -15.48 7.04 12.05
CA LYS A 193 -16.22 6.04 11.26
C LYS A 193 -15.45 4.72 11.07
N LEU A 194 -14.12 4.77 10.91
CA LEU A 194 -13.29 3.57 10.89
C LEU A 194 -13.40 2.77 12.21
N MET A 195 -13.43 3.46 13.36
CA MET A 195 -13.63 2.81 14.65
C MET A 195 -15.07 2.30 14.83
N GLU A 196 -16.08 3.05 14.37
CA GLU A 196 -17.49 2.61 14.38
C GLU A 196 -17.73 1.36 13.51
N ALA A 197 -16.99 1.21 12.41
CA ALA A 197 -17.05 0.05 11.53
C ALA A 197 -16.46 -1.24 12.14
N GLN A 198 -15.71 -1.12 13.24
CA GLN A 198 -15.00 -2.25 13.82
C GLN A 198 -15.98 -3.20 14.56
N TYR A 199 -15.99 -4.47 14.16
CA TYR A 199 -16.81 -5.50 14.79
C TYR A 199 -16.44 -5.71 16.28
N PRO A 200 -17.33 -6.33 17.08
CA PRO A 200 -17.06 -6.62 18.48
C PRO A 200 -15.77 -7.43 18.71
N ASN A 201 -15.48 -8.40 17.84
CA ASN A 201 -14.26 -9.21 17.90
C ASN A 201 -13.01 -8.47 17.42
N GLY A 202 -13.14 -7.25 16.86
CA GLY A 202 -12.04 -6.40 16.40
C GLY A 202 -11.77 -6.40 14.91
N ALA A 203 -12.48 -7.24 14.14
CA ALA A 203 -12.35 -7.29 12.68
C ALA A 203 -12.93 -6.04 12.00
N TRP A 204 -12.59 -5.89 10.72
CA TRP A 204 -13.30 -5.05 9.76
C TRP A 204 -13.77 -5.89 8.57
N GLY A 205 -14.79 -5.40 7.87
CA GLY A 205 -15.16 -5.91 6.54
C GLY A 205 -14.30 -5.32 5.43
N GLN A 206 -14.53 -5.78 4.19
CA GLN A 206 -13.96 -5.17 2.99
C GLN A 206 -14.57 -3.79 2.72
N ILE A 207 -15.82 -3.60 3.13
CA ILE A 207 -16.58 -2.36 2.96
C ILE A 207 -17.31 -1.96 4.24
N TYR A 208 -17.73 -0.69 4.32
CA TYR A 208 -18.57 -0.14 5.38
C TYR A 208 -19.64 0.79 4.81
N ASP A 209 -20.89 0.57 5.21
CA ASP A 209 -22.06 1.29 4.69
C ASP A 209 -22.52 2.47 5.57
N GLY A 210 -21.80 2.74 6.67
CA GLY A 210 -22.14 3.78 7.65
C GLY A 210 -22.97 3.28 8.83
N ASN A 211 -23.35 2.00 8.89
CA ASN A 211 -24.10 1.41 10.00
C ASN A 211 -23.17 0.58 10.90
N PRO A 212 -22.95 0.98 12.17
CA PRO A 212 -22.13 0.22 13.10
C PRO A 212 -22.64 -1.22 13.28
N PRO A 213 -21.76 -2.23 13.38
CA PRO A 213 -22.18 -3.60 13.66
C PRO A 213 -22.89 -3.72 15.01
N ASP A 214 -24.07 -4.34 15.05
CA ASP A 214 -24.79 -4.64 16.30
C ASP A 214 -24.07 -5.76 17.08
N PRO A 215 -23.52 -5.47 18.28
CA PRO A 215 -22.79 -6.47 19.04
C PRO A 215 -23.60 -7.74 19.38
N LYS A 216 -24.94 -7.64 19.43
CA LYS A 216 -25.82 -8.79 19.69
C LYS A 216 -25.83 -9.80 18.54
N ARG A 217 -25.45 -9.38 17.34
CA ARG A 217 -25.46 -10.22 16.12
C ARG A 217 -24.10 -10.83 15.78
N PHE A 218 -23.03 -10.33 16.41
CA PHE A 218 -21.65 -10.70 16.08
C PHE A 218 -20.89 -11.17 17.34
N PRO A 219 -21.15 -12.40 17.82
CA PRO A 219 -20.46 -12.94 18.98
C PRO A 219 -18.96 -13.07 18.72
N ILE A 220 -18.16 -12.92 19.79
CA ILE A 220 -16.71 -13.07 19.74
C ILE A 220 -16.39 -14.57 19.84
N LEU A 221 -15.96 -15.17 18.73
CA LEU A 221 -15.66 -16.60 18.61
C LEU A 221 -14.21 -16.81 18.12
N PRO A 222 -13.51 -17.88 18.52
CA PRO A 222 -12.24 -18.25 17.90
C PRO A 222 -12.42 -18.85 16.51
N ALA A 223 -11.40 -18.73 15.67
CA ALA A 223 -11.38 -19.39 14.38
C ALA A 223 -11.44 -20.91 14.49
N ARG A 224 -12.18 -21.55 13.60
CA ARG A 224 -12.36 -23.01 13.56
C ARG A 224 -12.49 -23.54 12.14
N TYR A 225 -12.14 -24.80 11.98
CA TYR A 225 -12.45 -25.53 10.75
C TYR A 225 -13.97 -25.69 10.61
N PRO A 226 -14.52 -25.58 9.38
CA PRO A 226 -15.88 -26.01 9.14
C PRO A 226 -15.99 -27.53 9.32
N GLU A 227 -17.18 -28.00 9.68
CA GLU A 227 -17.49 -29.44 9.77
C GLU A 227 -17.25 -30.12 8.42
N ASN A 228 -17.81 -29.53 7.37
CA ASN A 228 -17.64 -29.95 5.98
C ASN A 228 -16.98 -28.82 5.17
N TRP A 229 -15.90 -29.15 4.46
CA TRP A 229 -15.30 -28.26 3.48
C TRP A 229 -16.04 -28.41 2.15
N SER A 230 -16.36 -27.30 1.48
CA SER A 230 -17.07 -27.29 0.20
C SER A 230 -16.18 -26.67 -0.90
N PRO A 231 -15.88 -27.42 -1.98
CA PRO A 231 -15.17 -26.88 -3.15
C PRO A 231 -16.05 -26.04 -4.07
N THR A 232 -17.34 -25.87 -3.76
CA THR A 232 -18.31 -25.17 -4.60
C THR A 232 -18.69 -23.82 -4.00
N HIS A 233 -18.56 -22.76 -4.81
CA HIS A 233 -18.97 -21.41 -4.44
C HIS A 233 -20.50 -21.33 -4.27
N PRO A 234 -21.04 -20.65 -3.23
CA PRO A 234 -22.49 -20.58 -2.95
C PRO A 234 -23.35 -19.92 -4.06
N GLY A 235 -22.72 -19.18 -4.95
CA GLY A 235 -23.34 -18.64 -6.17
C GLY A 235 -23.90 -17.24 -6.00
N LYS A 236 -24.92 -16.91 -6.80
CA LYS A 236 -25.48 -15.56 -6.89
C LYS A 236 -26.09 -15.13 -5.55
N GLY A 237 -25.77 -13.91 -5.12
CA GLY A 237 -26.28 -13.33 -3.86
C GLY A 237 -25.41 -13.61 -2.63
N TYR A 238 -24.27 -14.30 -2.79
CA TYR A 238 -23.30 -14.45 -1.72
C TYR A 238 -22.55 -13.13 -1.45
N ASP A 239 -22.86 -12.48 -0.33
CA ASP A 239 -22.26 -11.21 0.08
C ASP A 239 -21.12 -11.45 1.07
N TYR A 240 -19.91 -11.63 0.53
CA TYR A 240 -18.71 -11.80 1.34
C TYR A 240 -18.09 -10.46 1.79
N HIS A 241 -18.52 -9.32 1.22
CA HIS A 241 -17.86 -8.03 1.43
C HIS A 241 -17.93 -7.53 2.89
N ARG A 242 -18.86 -8.09 3.68
CA ARG A 242 -19.06 -7.75 5.09
C ARG A 242 -18.39 -8.71 6.07
N PHE A 243 -17.84 -9.82 5.59
CA PHE A 243 -17.15 -10.80 6.43
C PHE A 243 -15.91 -10.20 7.10
N TYR A 244 -15.33 -10.94 8.04
CA TYR A 244 -14.10 -10.49 8.68
C TYR A 244 -12.94 -10.65 7.69
N THR A 245 -12.48 -9.55 7.11
CA THR A 245 -11.64 -9.54 5.91
C THR A 245 -10.19 -9.21 6.22
N LEU A 246 -9.28 -10.12 5.87
CA LEU A 246 -7.84 -9.87 5.84
C LEU A 246 -7.36 -9.55 4.43
N ASN A 247 -8.07 -10.06 3.40
CA ASN A 247 -7.78 -9.87 1.98
C ASN A 247 -7.31 -8.46 1.64
N ASP A 248 -6.30 -8.38 0.77
CA ASP A 248 -5.67 -7.12 0.30
C ASP A 248 -5.21 -6.21 1.45
N GLY A 249 -4.89 -6.83 2.60
CA GLY A 249 -4.34 -6.17 3.77
C GLY A 249 -5.33 -5.31 4.55
N VAL A 250 -6.65 -5.52 4.42
CA VAL A 250 -7.68 -4.74 5.14
C VAL A 250 -7.37 -4.60 6.63
N MET A 251 -7.16 -5.71 7.34
CA MET A 251 -6.80 -5.69 8.76
C MET A 251 -5.48 -4.94 9.01
N LEU A 252 -4.44 -5.26 8.25
CA LEU A 252 -3.11 -4.68 8.39
C LEU A 252 -3.14 -3.15 8.23
N ASN A 253 -3.81 -2.66 7.19
CA ASN A 253 -3.86 -1.26 6.85
C ASN A 253 -4.78 -0.46 7.79
N ASN A 254 -5.87 -1.07 8.30
CA ASN A 254 -6.69 -0.45 9.34
C ASN A 254 -5.92 -0.29 10.65
N ILE A 255 -5.21 -1.33 11.08
CA ILE A 255 -4.36 -1.30 12.28
C ILE A 255 -3.28 -0.21 12.12
N ARG A 256 -2.56 -0.19 11.00
CA ARG A 256 -1.54 0.82 10.71
C ARG A 256 -2.09 2.25 10.76
N THR A 257 -3.25 2.49 10.13
CA THR A 257 -3.89 3.80 10.13
C THR A 257 -4.22 4.27 11.54
N LEU A 258 -4.69 3.38 12.42
CA LEU A 258 -4.97 3.73 13.81
C LEU A 258 -3.69 3.93 14.64
N LEU A 259 -2.62 3.17 14.37
CA LEU A 259 -1.31 3.41 14.99
C LEU A 259 -0.71 4.76 14.56
N ASP A 260 -0.82 5.14 13.28
CA ASP A 260 -0.43 6.45 12.79
C ASP A 260 -1.24 7.56 13.46
N ALA A 261 -2.57 7.40 13.56
CA ALA A 261 -3.44 8.35 14.25
C ALA A 261 -3.05 8.51 15.73
N TYR A 262 -2.70 7.43 16.43
CA TYR A 262 -2.21 7.51 17.80
C TYR A 262 -0.88 8.26 17.89
N GLN A 263 0.07 7.99 16.98
CA GLN A 263 1.36 8.68 16.95
C GLN A 263 1.21 10.18 16.69
N PHE A 264 0.31 10.58 15.78
CA PHE A 264 0.12 11.99 15.44
C PHE A 264 -0.71 12.78 16.45
N TYR A 265 -1.67 12.13 17.10
CA TYR A 265 -2.68 12.85 17.91
C TYR A 265 -2.74 12.43 19.38
N GLY A 266 -2.02 11.38 19.79
CA GLY A 266 -1.91 10.93 21.19
C GLY A 266 -3.19 10.39 21.83
N LYS A 267 -4.30 10.28 21.08
CA LYS A 267 -5.58 9.82 21.64
C LYS A 267 -5.59 8.32 21.85
N ARG A 268 -5.72 7.89 23.10
CA ARG A 268 -5.62 6.47 23.49
C ARG A 268 -6.61 5.56 22.75
N ALA A 269 -7.81 6.05 22.45
CA ALA A 269 -8.83 5.32 21.70
C ALA A 269 -8.31 4.74 20.36
N TYR A 270 -7.41 5.44 19.66
CA TYR A 270 -6.83 4.94 18.41
C TYR A 270 -5.93 3.73 18.64
N LEU A 271 -5.09 3.77 19.68
CA LEU A 271 -4.27 2.63 20.06
C LEU A 271 -5.13 1.46 20.53
N ASP A 272 -6.19 1.71 21.29
CA ASP A 272 -7.09 0.66 21.74
C ASP A 272 -7.84 0.01 20.56
N GLY A 273 -8.27 0.79 19.56
CA GLY A 273 -8.83 0.27 18.31
C GLY A 273 -7.84 -0.57 17.50
N ALA A 274 -6.59 -0.14 17.41
CA ALA A 274 -5.51 -0.91 16.76
C ALA A 274 -5.24 -2.24 17.51
N LYS A 275 -5.18 -2.20 18.84
CA LYS A 275 -5.03 -3.39 19.69
C LYS A 275 -6.20 -4.35 19.52
N LYS A 276 -7.44 -3.84 19.45
CA LYS A 276 -8.64 -4.65 19.19
C LYS A 276 -8.55 -5.35 17.82
N GLY A 277 -8.01 -4.68 16.80
CA GLY A 277 -7.70 -5.32 15.50
C GLY A 277 -6.65 -6.43 15.61
N GLY A 278 -5.61 -6.23 16.42
CA GLY A 278 -4.63 -7.27 16.73
C GLY A 278 -5.22 -8.45 17.51
N ASP A 279 -6.11 -8.18 18.46
CA ASP A 279 -6.79 -9.20 19.25
C ASP A 279 -7.67 -10.08 18.36
N PHE A 280 -8.32 -9.52 17.33
CA PHE A 280 -8.96 -10.30 16.27
C PHE A 280 -7.97 -11.22 15.55
N LEU A 281 -6.79 -10.72 15.15
CA LEU A 281 -5.81 -11.55 14.44
C LEU A 281 -5.30 -12.71 15.29
N VAL A 282 -5.12 -12.50 16.60
CA VAL A 282 -4.81 -13.60 17.54
C VAL A 282 -5.96 -14.61 17.58
N LEU A 283 -7.21 -14.13 17.68
CA LEU A 283 -8.42 -14.95 17.72
C LEU A 283 -8.68 -15.71 16.41
N ALA A 284 -8.29 -15.12 15.28
CA ALA A 284 -8.50 -15.63 13.93
C ALA A 284 -7.42 -16.64 13.48
N GLN A 285 -6.34 -16.82 14.26
CA GLN A 285 -5.35 -17.85 13.93
C GLN A 285 -6.04 -19.21 13.97
N MET A 286 -5.99 -19.93 12.85
CA MET A 286 -6.59 -21.25 12.74
C MET A 286 -5.88 -22.23 13.70
N PRO A 287 -6.56 -23.26 14.22
CA PRO A 287 -5.92 -24.28 15.04
C PRO A 287 -4.95 -25.13 14.22
N ASP A 288 -4.17 -25.98 14.92
CA ASP A 288 -3.39 -27.03 14.25
C ASP A 288 -4.33 -27.91 13.40
N PRO A 289 -3.89 -28.39 12.21
CA PRO A 289 -2.51 -28.42 11.72
C PRO A 289 -2.05 -27.18 10.93
N GLN A 290 -2.86 -26.13 10.78
CA GLN A 290 -2.50 -24.94 9.99
C GLN A 290 -2.66 -23.64 10.79
N PRO A 291 -1.75 -23.33 11.73
CA PRO A 291 -1.80 -22.14 12.58
C PRO A 291 -1.42 -20.85 11.84
N ALA A 292 -2.26 -20.50 10.87
CA ALA A 292 -2.14 -19.37 9.96
C ALA A 292 -3.55 -18.78 9.67
N TRP A 293 -3.72 -17.99 8.62
CA TRP A 293 -4.96 -17.24 8.38
C TRP A 293 -5.55 -17.43 6.98
N ALA A 294 -6.87 -17.31 6.88
CA ALA A 294 -7.62 -17.25 5.62
C ALA A 294 -7.70 -15.81 5.07
N GLN A 295 -8.17 -15.65 3.83
CA GLN A 295 -8.45 -14.31 3.30
C GLN A 295 -9.61 -13.63 4.02
N GLN A 296 -10.64 -14.40 4.40
CA GLN A 296 -11.78 -13.91 5.16
C GLN A 296 -12.42 -15.03 5.97
N TYR A 297 -13.16 -14.62 7.00
CA TYR A 297 -13.93 -15.49 7.86
C TYR A 297 -15.38 -15.05 7.91
N ASP A 298 -16.30 -16.01 7.83
CA ASP A 298 -17.71 -15.73 8.08
C ASP A 298 -17.96 -15.28 9.53
N PHE A 299 -19.19 -14.88 9.83
CA PHE A 299 -19.55 -14.42 11.18
C PHE A 299 -19.51 -15.53 12.25
N GLN A 300 -19.29 -16.78 11.85
CA GLN A 300 -19.08 -17.94 12.72
C GLN A 300 -17.59 -18.33 12.82
N MET A 301 -16.69 -17.46 12.34
CA MET A 301 -15.24 -17.60 12.40
C MET A 301 -14.71 -18.84 11.67
N ARG A 302 -15.33 -19.18 10.54
CA ARG A 302 -14.84 -20.21 9.61
C ARG A 302 -14.26 -19.54 8.38
N PRO A 303 -13.15 -20.03 7.81
CA PRO A 303 -12.70 -19.60 6.48
C PRO A 303 -13.86 -19.63 5.49
N ALA A 304 -14.02 -18.56 4.71
CA ALA A 304 -15.18 -18.37 3.85
C ALA A 304 -14.76 -18.11 2.39
N TRP A 305 -15.67 -18.36 1.46
CA TRP A 305 -15.50 -17.97 0.07
C TRP A 305 -15.40 -16.43 -0.04
N ALA A 306 -14.71 -15.95 -1.07
CA ALA A 306 -14.90 -14.59 -1.59
C ALA A 306 -15.41 -14.67 -3.03
N ARG A 307 -14.58 -14.32 -4.02
CA ARG A 307 -14.91 -14.51 -5.44
C ARG A 307 -14.95 -16.01 -5.77
N GLN A 308 -15.48 -16.35 -6.95
CA GLN A 308 -15.61 -17.74 -7.42
C GLN A 308 -14.29 -18.52 -7.49
N PHE A 309 -13.16 -17.83 -7.46
CA PHE A 309 -11.80 -18.37 -7.49
C PHE A 309 -11.04 -18.17 -6.17
N GLU A 310 -11.75 -17.87 -5.08
CA GLU A 310 -11.20 -17.60 -3.75
C GLU A 310 -11.92 -18.48 -2.70
N PRO A 311 -11.52 -19.76 -2.58
CA PRO A 311 -12.19 -20.75 -1.76
C PRO A 311 -11.87 -20.58 -0.26
N PRO A 312 -12.67 -21.19 0.65
CA PRO A 312 -12.32 -21.39 2.03
C PRO A 312 -10.99 -22.13 2.14
N ALA A 313 -9.93 -21.40 2.46
CA ALA A 313 -8.57 -21.93 2.47
C ALA A 313 -7.70 -21.11 3.42
N ILE A 314 -6.60 -21.71 3.86
CA ILE A 314 -5.52 -20.92 4.46
C ILE A 314 -4.81 -20.18 3.34
N SER A 315 -4.57 -18.89 3.53
CA SER A 315 -3.93 -18.03 2.54
C SER A 315 -2.51 -17.63 2.96
N ALA A 316 -1.51 -17.94 2.14
CA ALA A 316 -0.12 -17.58 2.45
C ALA A 316 0.11 -16.05 2.43
N GLY A 317 -0.49 -15.36 1.46
CA GLY A 317 -0.39 -13.90 1.35
C GLY A 317 -0.99 -13.19 2.55
N GLU A 318 -2.22 -13.54 2.91
CA GLU A 318 -2.91 -12.90 4.03
C GLU A 318 -2.35 -13.32 5.39
N SER A 319 -1.79 -14.53 5.49
CA SER A 319 -1.01 -14.94 6.67
C SER A 319 0.23 -14.07 6.85
N ALA A 320 0.94 -13.75 5.76
CA ALA A 320 2.06 -12.80 5.82
C ALA A 320 1.58 -11.39 6.24
N GLY A 321 0.40 -10.96 5.80
CA GLY A 321 -0.24 -9.71 6.23
C GLY A 321 -0.55 -9.70 7.73
N ALA A 322 -1.18 -10.77 8.25
CA ALA A 322 -1.50 -10.92 9.67
C ALA A 322 -0.24 -10.92 10.55
N ILE A 323 0.80 -11.66 10.16
CA ILE A 323 2.08 -11.67 10.88
C ILE A 323 2.70 -10.27 10.92
N ARG A 324 2.66 -9.51 9.82
CA ARG A 324 3.17 -8.12 9.80
C ARG A 324 2.40 -7.23 10.76
N ALA A 325 1.07 -7.31 10.79
CA ALA A 325 0.24 -6.51 11.68
C ALA A 325 0.53 -6.82 13.16
N LEU A 326 0.60 -8.11 13.50
CA LEU A 326 0.94 -8.58 14.84
C LEU A 326 2.37 -8.16 15.25
N LEU A 327 3.33 -8.28 14.32
CA LEU A 327 4.71 -7.84 14.54
C LEU A 327 4.79 -6.34 14.80
N GLU A 328 4.08 -5.52 14.02
CA GLU A 328 4.02 -4.06 14.22
C GLU A 328 3.41 -3.70 15.56
N LEU A 329 2.31 -4.35 15.97
CA LEU A 329 1.70 -4.15 17.28
C LEU A 329 2.64 -4.59 18.41
N PHE A 330 3.34 -5.71 18.28
CA PHE A 330 4.34 -6.16 19.26
C PHE A 330 5.49 -5.14 19.39
N LEU A 331 6.05 -4.70 18.27
CA LEU A 331 7.10 -3.70 18.26
C LEU A 331 6.62 -2.36 18.84
N PHE A 332 5.37 -1.98 18.60
CA PHE A 332 4.79 -0.75 19.11
C PHE A 332 4.48 -0.81 20.61
N THR A 333 3.86 -1.90 21.07
CA THR A 333 3.28 -2.00 22.42
C THR A 333 4.12 -2.78 23.43
N GLY A 334 4.99 -3.68 22.97
CA GLY A 334 5.66 -4.67 23.81
C GLY A 334 4.73 -5.80 24.31
N ASP A 335 3.49 -5.86 23.84
CA ASP A 335 2.51 -6.85 24.28
C ASP A 335 2.77 -8.21 23.63
N GLU A 336 3.31 -9.14 24.43
CA GLU A 336 3.68 -10.49 24.01
C GLU A 336 2.51 -11.30 23.41
N ARG A 337 1.24 -10.91 23.68
CA ARG A 337 0.07 -11.54 23.05
C ARG A 337 0.14 -11.48 21.52
N TYR A 338 0.73 -10.42 20.96
CA TYR A 338 0.88 -10.27 19.51
C TYR A 338 2.10 -11.02 18.96
N TRP A 339 3.10 -11.31 19.79
CA TRP A 339 4.25 -12.12 19.38
C TRP A 339 3.94 -13.62 19.36
N ARG A 340 3.21 -14.12 20.37
CA ARG A 340 2.93 -15.56 20.58
C ARG A 340 2.44 -16.34 19.34
N PRO A 341 1.55 -15.81 18.47
CA PRO A 341 1.08 -16.54 17.28
C PRO A 341 2.14 -16.69 16.18
N ILE A 342 3.12 -15.77 16.12
CA ILE A 342 4.01 -15.59 14.96
C ILE A 342 4.90 -16.81 14.71
N PRO A 343 5.59 -17.41 15.71
CA PRO A 343 6.48 -18.55 15.47
C PRO A 343 5.77 -19.75 14.83
N LYS A 344 4.55 -20.10 15.28
CA LYS A 344 3.76 -21.20 14.71
C LYS A 344 3.36 -20.93 13.25
N ALA A 345 2.97 -19.70 12.94
CA ALA A 345 2.62 -19.30 11.58
C ALA A 345 3.83 -19.29 10.64
N ILE A 346 5.01 -18.85 11.13
CA ILE A 346 6.26 -18.92 10.36
C ILE A 346 6.66 -20.37 10.08
N ALA A 347 6.52 -21.26 11.06
CA ALA A 347 6.74 -22.69 10.84
C ALA A 347 5.75 -23.27 9.82
N TRP A 348 4.52 -22.75 9.73
CA TRP A 348 3.55 -23.12 8.70
C TRP A 348 3.95 -22.63 7.32
N LEU A 349 4.39 -21.38 7.20
CA LEU A 349 4.92 -20.85 5.94
C LEU A 349 6.15 -21.64 5.48
N GLN A 350 7.08 -21.97 6.38
CA GLN A 350 8.27 -22.75 6.05
C GLN A 350 7.94 -24.12 5.45
N ARG A 351 7.08 -24.91 6.11
CA ARG A 351 6.72 -26.25 5.63
C ARG A 351 5.80 -26.24 4.40
N SER A 352 5.10 -25.13 4.15
CA SER A 352 4.18 -24.98 3.01
C SER A 352 4.87 -24.43 1.76
N ARG A 353 6.17 -24.09 1.84
CA ARG A 353 6.95 -23.60 0.72
C ARG A 353 7.01 -24.65 -0.39
N LEU A 354 6.72 -24.22 -1.62
CA LEU A 354 6.73 -25.06 -2.81
C LEU A 354 8.18 -25.38 -3.26
N PRO A 355 8.38 -26.43 -4.08
CA PRO A 355 9.72 -26.83 -4.53
C PRO A 355 10.53 -25.74 -5.25
N ASP A 356 9.85 -24.82 -5.94
CA ASP A 356 10.47 -23.67 -6.61
C ASP A 356 10.74 -22.47 -5.69
N GLY A 357 10.46 -22.63 -4.39
CA GLY A 357 10.72 -21.64 -3.37
C GLY A 357 9.61 -20.61 -3.18
N GLN A 358 8.51 -20.67 -3.94
CA GLN A 358 7.34 -19.82 -3.79
C GLN A 358 6.29 -20.42 -2.85
N TRP A 359 5.14 -19.77 -2.72
CA TRP A 359 3.96 -20.26 -1.99
C TRP A 359 2.74 -20.23 -2.91
N ALA A 360 1.88 -21.23 -2.78
CA ALA A 360 0.54 -21.13 -3.32
C ALA A 360 -0.22 -20.04 -2.55
N ARG A 361 -1.16 -19.37 -3.21
CA ARG A 361 -2.01 -18.39 -2.53
C ARG A 361 -2.97 -19.10 -1.58
N PHE A 362 -3.44 -20.30 -1.93
CA PHE A 362 -4.43 -21.06 -1.17
C PHE A 362 -3.94 -22.47 -0.83
N TYR A 363 -4.20 -22.89 0.40
CA TYR A 363 -3.97 -24.26 0.88
C TYR A 363 -5.26 -24.82 1.46
N GLU A 364 -5.65 -25.99 0.98
CA GLU A 364 -6.82 -26.74 1.42
C GLU A 364 -6.81 -26.94 2.93
N LEU A 365 -7.98 -26.80 3.55
CA LEU A 365 -8.13 -26.92 4.99
C LEU A 365 -7.80 -28.36 5.44
N LYS A 366 -7.05 -28.47 6.53
CA LYS A 366 -6.54 -29.70 7.17
C LYS A 366 -5.45 -30.44 6.39
N THR A 367 -5.59 -30.61 5.08
CA THR A 367 -4.64 -31.39 4.25
C THR A 367 -3.38 -30.61 3.89
N ASN A 368 -3.46 -29.27 3.90
CA ASN A 368 -2.39 -28.37 3.46
C ASN A 368 -1.98 -28.57 1.99
N ARG A 369 -2.87 -29.12 1.16
CA ARG A 369 -2.63 -29.27 -0.28
C ARG A 369 -2.83 -27.92 -0.99
N PRO A 370 -1.90 -27.48 -1.86
CA PRO A 370 -2.10 -26.27 -2.67
C PRO A 370 -3.40 -26.33 -3.50
N LEU A 371 -4.14 -25.22 -3.54
CA LEU A 371 -5.35 -25.04 -4.33
C LEU A 371 -5.14 -23.96 -5.39
N TYR A 372 -5.61 -24.25 -6.60
CA TYR A 372 -5.54 -23.36 -7.74
C TYR A 372 -6.88 -23.34 -8.49
N PHE A 373 -7.01 -22.40 -9.43
CA PHE A 373 -8.06 -22.40 -10.43
C PHE A 373 -7.42 -22.34 -11.80
N ASN A 374 -7.94 -23.14 -12.73
CA ASN A 374 -7.49 -23.06 -14.12
C ASN A 374 -8.13 -21.87 -14.85
N ARG A 375 -7.83 -21.67 -16.13
CA ARG A 375 -8.42 -20.57 -16.93
C ARG A 375 -9.94 -20.67 -17.13
N ARG A 376 -10.53 -21.84 -16.87
CA ARG A 376 -11.97 -22.08 -16.87
C ARG A 376 -12.60 -21.88 -15.49
N TYR A 377 -11.83 -21.46 -14.50
CA TYR A 377 -12.24 -21.33 -13.10
C TYR A 377 -12.75 -22.64 -12.49
N GLU A 378 -12.16 -23.75 -12.89
CA GLU A 378 -12.33 -25.04 -12.22
C GLU A 378 -11.26 -25.17 -11.13
N LEU A 379 -11.65 -25.61 -9.94
CA LEU A 379 -10.72 -25.89 -8.85
C LEU A 379 -9.81 -27.05 -9.24
N VAL A 380 -8.50 -26.80 -9.23
CA VAL A 380 -7.45 -27.77 -9.58
C VAL A 380 -6.33 -27.76 -8.54
N TYR A 381 -5.46 -28.78 -8.59
CA TYR A 381 -4.35 -28.96 -7.64
C TYR A 381 -2.97 -28.81 -8.28
N THR A 382 -2.91 -28.40 -9.55
CA THR A 382 -1.68 -28.09 -10.28
C THR A 382 -1.73 -26.67 -10.83
N ASP A 383 -0.56 -26.08 -11.07
CA ASP A 383 -0.39 -24.71 -11.56
C ASP A 383 -0.13 -24.63 -13.08
N ASP A 384 -0.50 -25.68 -13.82
CA ASP A 384 -0.18 -25.82 -15.26
C ASP A 384 -0.98 -24.85 -16.16
N ASP A 385 -2.18 -24.42 -15.74
CA ASP A 385 -3.07 -23.56 -16.54
C ASP A 385 -3.71 -22.43 -15.72
N LEU A 386 -2.89 -21.64 -15.02
CA LEU A 386 -3.40 -20.53 -14.20
C LEU A 386 -3.90 -19.34 -15.06
N PRO A 387 -4.94 -18.61 -14.59
CA PRO A 387 -5.29 -17.28 -15.07
C PRO A 387 -4.11 -16.31 -14.96
N ARG A 388 -3.91 -15.49 -16.00
CA ARG A 388 -2.75 -14.56 -16.07
C ARG A 388 -2.91 -13.28 -15.23
N HIS A 389 -4.13 -12.96 -14.82
CA HIS A 389 -4.47 -11.70 -14.15
C HIS A 389 -4.56 -11.84 -12.62
N TYR A 390 -4.41 -13.05 -12.08
CA TYR A 390 -4.47 -13.31 -10.63
C TYR A 390 -3.28 -14.15 -10.18
N ALA A 391 -2.60 -13.70 -9.12
CA ALA A 391 -1.42 -14.36 -8.60
C ALA A 391 -1.80 -15.52 -7.64
N PHE A 392 -2.10 -16.69 -8.20
CA PHE A 392 -2.33 -17.91 -7.40
C PHE A 392 -1.05 -18.47 -6.76
N LYS A 393 0.12 -17.93 -7.11
CA LYS A 393 1.41 -18.35 -6.59
C LYS A 393 2.37 -17.17 -6.59
N GLY A 394 3.23 -17.08 -5.57
CA GLY A 394 4.21 -16.01 -5.47
C GLY A 394 4.96 -15.99 -4.14
N GLU A 395 5.85 -15.01 -3.99
CA GLU A 395 6.62 -14.85 -2.74
C GLU A 395 5.83 -14.11 -1.65
N PHE A 396 4.89 -13.24 -2.02
CA PHE A 396 4.05 -12.43 -1.10
C PHE A 396 4.84 -11.67 -0.01
N GLY A 397 6.14 -11.41 -0.25
CA GLY A 397 7.07 -10.82 0.72
C GLY A 397 7.37 -11.69 1.95
N ILE A 398 7.04 -12.99 1.90
CA ILE A 398 7.30 -13.97 2.95
C ILE A 398 8.80 -14.11 3.24
N PRO A 399 9.72 -14.18 2.25
CA PRO A 399 11.14 -14.32 2.54
C PRO A 399 11.71 -13.18 3.40
N SER A 400 11.33 -11.93 3.12
CA SER A 400 11.77 -10.76 3.89
C SER A 400 11.19 -10.78 5.31
N LEU A 401 9.89 -11.11 5.41
CA LEU A 401 9.20 -11.23 6.70
C LEU A 401 9.85 -12.28 7.60
N MET A 402 10.18 -13.45 7.06
CA MET A 402 10.85 -14.51 7.81
C MET A 402 12.21 -14.06 8.34
N ARG A 403 13.03 -13.37 7.51
CA ARG A 403 14.30 -12.80 7.97
C ARG A 403 14.13 -11.77 9.08
N GLU A 404 13.07 -10.96 9.01
CA GLU A 404 12.77 -9.97 10.06
C GLU A 404 12.38 -10.65 11.37
N VAL A 405 11.50 -11.65 11.32
CA VAL A 405 11.10 -12.45 12.49
C VAL A 405 12.30 -13.17 13.09
N GLU A 406 13.14 -13.80 12.28
CA GLU A 406 14.34 -14.51 12.73
C GLU A 406 15.33 -13.55 13.42
N ARG A 407 15.53 -12.34 12.86
CA ARG A 407 16.38 -11.31 13.48
C ARG A 407 15.81 -10.88 14.83
N LEU A 408 14.50 -10.69 14.91
CA LEU A 408 13.82 -10.32 16.16
C LEU A 408 13.89 -11.45 17.20
N GLN A 409 13.71 -12.71 16.79
CA GLN A 409 13.87 -13.90 17.65
C GLN A 409 15.28 -13.98 18.24
N ARG A 410 16.31 -13.73 17.42
CA ARG A 410 17.72 -13.84 17.85
C ARG A 410 18.17 -12.71 18.77
N HIS A 411 17.75 -11.47 18.49
CA HIS A 411 18.29 -10.29 19.18
C HIS A 411 17.34 -9.68 20.21
N GLY A 412 16.06 -10.03 20.18
CA GLY A 412 15.03 -9.45 21.04
C GLY A 412 14.55 -8.08 20.57
N ARG A 413 13.38 -7.66 21.10
CA ARG A 413 12.69 -6.42 20.74
C ARG A 413 13.52 -5.17 20.97
N GLU A 414 14.14 -5.03 22.14
CA GLU A 414 14.84 -3.79 22.50
C GLU A 414 16.05 -3.52 21.59
N LYS A 415 16.86 -4.55 21.30
CA LYS A 415 17.98 -4.39 20.36
C LYS A 415 17.49 -4.09 18.94
N PHE A 416 16.40 -4.72 18.52
CA PHE A 416 15.79 -4.47 17.22
C PHE A 416 15.29 -3.01 17.10
N LEU A 417 14.61 -2.49 18.12
CA LEU A 417 14.14 -1.10 18.16
C LEU A 417 15.29 -0.10 18.25
N ALA A 418 16.31 -0.38 19.06
CA ALA A 418 17.50 0.45 19.16
C ALA A 418 18.23 0.55 17.81
N GLN A 419 18.38 -0.57 17.09
CA GLN A 419 18.96 -0.58 15.75
C GLN A 419 18.13 0.25 14.76
N ARG A 420 16.79 0.17 14.82
CA ARG A 420 15.90 0.96 13.95
C ARG A 420 15.93 2.46 14.23
N ARG A 421 16.14 2.86 15.48
CA ARG A 421 16.15 4.28 15.89
C ARG A 421 17.51 4.95 15.73
N ARG A 422 18.58 4.16 15.53
CA ARG A 422 19.92 4.71 15.36
C ARG A 422 20.00 5.57 14.10
N PRO A 423 20.52 6.80 14.17
CA PRO A 423 20.79 7.59 12.98
C PRO A 423 21.87 6.91 12.12
N PRO A 424 21.78 7.03 10.79
CA PRO A 424 22.82 6.48 9.90
C PRO A 424 24.15 7.22 10.12
N THR A 425 25.27 6.50 10.01
CA THR A 425 26.60 7.12 10.07
C THR A 425 26.92 7.86 8.76
N PRO A 426 27.90 8.77 8.74
CA PRO A 426 28.35 9.41 7.50
C PRO A 426 28.74 8.42 6.41
N ASP A 427 29.38 7.30 6.75
CA ASP A 427 29.76 6.28 5.77
C ASP A 427 28.54 5.51 5.23
N GLU A 428 27.55 5.22 6.08
CA GLU A 428 26.28 4.61 5.65
C GLU A 428 25.51 5.56 4.71
N LEU A 429 25.50 6.86 4.99
CA LEU A 429 24.90 7.87 4.13
C LEU A 429 25.62 7.98 2.77
N ARG A 430 26.97 7.97 2.76
CA ARG A 430 27.77 7.94 1.52
C ARG A 430 27.48 6.69 0.69
N GLN A 431 27.40 5.52 1.34
CA GLN A 431 27.03 4.28 0.67
C GLN A 431 25.61 4.33 0.10
N ARG A 432 24.65 4.92 0.83
CA ARG A 432 23.28 5.13 0.33
C ARG A 432 23.26 6.04 -0.89
N LEU A 433 24.00 7.15 -0.89
CA LEU A 433 24.12 8.00 -2.07
C LEU A 433 24.67 7.23 -3.27
N LYS A 434 25.78 6.51 -3.08
CA LYS A 434 26.38 5.70 -4.15
C LYS A 434 25.41 4.66 -4.70
N ALA A 435 24.55 4.07 -3.85
CA ALA A 435 23.53 3.13 -4.27
C ALA A 435 22.37 3.80 -5.05
N LEU A 436 22.00 5.03 -4.72
CA LEU A 436 20.95 5.79 -5.41
C LEU A 436 21.41 6.39 -6.74
N GLU A 437 22.69 6.72 -6.88
CA GLU A 437 23.26 7.42 -8.04
C GLU A 437 22.89 6.82 -9.41
N PRO A 438 23.01 5.50 -9.65
CA PRO A 438 22.65 4.92 -10.95
C PRO A 438 21.18 5.13 -11.31
N GLU A 439 20.29 5.01 -10.32
CA GLU A 439 18.86 5.21 -10.51
C GLU A 439 18.54 6.68 -10.78
N VAL A 440 19.12 7.58 -9.98
CA VAL A 440 18.94 9.03 -10.15
C VAL A 440 19.38 9.46 -11.55
N ARG A 441 20.54 8.99 -12.03
CA ARG A 441 20.99 9.29 -13.41
C ARG A 441 20.00 8.83 -14.46
N ARG A 442 19.43 7.63 -14.31
CA ARG A 442 18.43 7.10 -15.25
C ARG A 442 17.14 7.92 -15.22
N ILE A 443 16.68 8.30 -14.04
CA ILE A 443 15.49 9.14 -13.86
C ILE A 443 15.69 10.50 -14.54
N LEU A 444 16.86 11.13 -14.34
CA LEU A 444 17.18 12.43 -14.94
C LEU A 444 17.28 12.33 -16.47
N ALA A 445 17.94 11.30 -16.98
CA ALA A 445 18.14 11.12 -18.43
C ALA A 445 16.86 10.75 -19.19
N SER A 446 15.88 10.14 -18.51
CA SER A 446 14.61 9.71 -19.12
C SER A 446 13.47 10.72 -18.95
N GLN A 447 13.70 11.82 -18.25
CA GLN A 447 12.70 12.88 -18.10
C GLN A 447 12.67 13.75 -19.36
N ASP A 448 11.49 13.94 -19.94
CA ASP A 448 11.34 14.83 -21.08
C ASP A 448 11.33 16.31 -20.69
N GLU A 449 11.34 17.19 -21.70
CA GLU A 449 11.38 18.64 -21.49
C GLU A 449 10.18 19.18 -20.70
N LYS A 450 9.03 18.48 -20.75
CA LYS A 450 7.81 18.82 -20.03
C LYS A 450 7.80 18.28 -18.59
N GLY A 451 8.84 17.56 -18.16
CA GLY A 451 8.94 16.97 -16.84
C GLY A 451 8.32 15.58 -16.70
N ARG A 452 7.97 14.93 -17.81
CA ARG A 452 7.25 13.65 -17.83
C ARG A 452 8.22 12.48 -17.93
N TRP A 453 7.78 11.33 -17.42
CA TRP A 453 8.34 10.02 -17.76
C TRP A 453 7.27 9.25 -18.52
N VAL A 454 7.49 9.08 -19.82
CA VAL A 454 6.54 8.40 -20.72
C VAL A 454 7.05 6.99 -21.01
N GLU A 455 6.22 6.00 -20.71
CA GLU A 455 6.50 4.57 -20.92
C GLU A 455 5.41 4.02 -21.83
N ASP A 456 5.78 3.48 -23.00
CA ASP A 456 4.84 2.89 -23.98
C ASP A 456 3.66 3.83 -24.36
N GLY A 457 3.94 5.14 -24.47
CA GLY A 457 2.94 6.16 -24.79
C GLY A 457 2.02 6.56 -23.62
N GLU A 458 2.30 6.06 -22.41
CA GLU A 458 1.53 6.37 -21.20
C GLU A 458 2.37 7.13 -20.16
N ILE A 459 1.70 7.95 -19.36
CA ILE A 459 2.23 8.54 -18.13
C ILE A 459 1.61 7.76 -16.97
N ARG A 460 2.45 7.23 -16.07
CA ARG A 460 2.01 6.36 -14.98
C ARG A 460 2.29 6.99 -13.63
N SER A 461 1.27 7.09 -12.78
CA SER A 461 1.40 7.62 -11.42
C SER A 461 2.36 6.78 -10.58
N ARG A 462 2.40 5.45 -10.79
CA ARG A 462 3.39 4.57 -10.15
C ARG A 462 4.84 4.97 -10.48
N THR A 463 5.13 5.26 -11.75
CA THR A 463 6.46 5.72 -12.20
C THR A 463 6.78 7.08 -11.61
N PHE A 464 5.84 8.02 -11.67
CA PHE A 464 5.98 9.33 -11.05
C PHE A 464 6.31 9.24 -9.56
N ILE A 465 5.52 8.48 -8.78
CA ILE A 465 5.72 8.30 -7.34
C ILE A 465 7.12 7.73 -7.09
N ARG A 466 7.48 6.62 -7.74
CA ARG A 466 8.81 6.00 -7.57
C ARG A 466 9.94 6.99 -7.86
N HIS A 467 9.84 7.75 -8.95
CA HIS A 467 10.91 8.68 -9.34
C HIS A 467 11.00 9.86 -8.37
N VAL A 468 9.87 10.45 -7.97
CA VAL A 468 9.83 11.52 -6.97
C VAL A 468 10.41 11.04 -5.63
N GLU A 469 10.06 9.83 -5.19
CA GLU A 469 10.60 9.25 -3.96
C GLU A 469 12.11 9.04 -4.03
N THR A 470 12.64 8.49 -5.13
CA THR A 470 14.09 8.31 -5.31
C THR A 470 14.83 9.66 -5.31
N LEU A 471 14.30 10.66 -6.01
CA LEU A 471 14.91 12.00 -6.07
C LEU A 471 14.86 12.68 -4.68
N ALA A 472 13.75 12.56 -3.96
CA ALA A 472 13.59 13.08 -2.61
C ALA A 472 14.53 12.38 -1.60
N ASP A 473 14.70 11.06 -1.71
CA ASP A 473 15.64 10.27 -0.91
C ASP A 473 17.09 10.71 -1.15
N TYR A 474 17.45 10.96 -2.41
CA TYR A 474 18.77 11.45 -2.77
C TYR A 474 19.04 12.84 -2.15
N LEU A 475 18.11 13.78 -2.29
CA LEU A 475 18.21 15.12 -1.69
C LEU A 475 18.28 15.08 -0.16
N THR A 476 17.45 14.24 0.46
CA THR A 476 17.44 14.07 1.92
C THR A 476 18.78 13.50 2.41
N THR A 477 19.31 12.50 1.71
CA THR A 477 20.61 11.89 2.05
C THR A 477 21.75 12.88 1.86
N LEU A 478 21.74 13.68 0.77
CA LEU A 478 22.70 14.77 0.57
C LEU A 478 22.65 15.80 1.70
N ARG A 479 21.45 16.22 2.11
CA ARG A 479 21.28 17.19 3.21
C ARG A 479 21.79 16.63 4.53
N ALA A 480 21.50 15.36 4.84
CA ALA A 480 21.95 14.70 6.06
C ALA A 480 23.47 14.55 6.15
N LEU A 481 24.18 14.49 5.02
CA LEU A 481 25.66 14.48 4.99
C LEU A 481 26.31 15.86 5.18
N LYS A 482 25.54 16.94 4.98
CA LYS A 482 26.02 18.32 5.14
C LYS A 482 25.81 18.86 6.57
N GLN A 483 24.95 18.20 7.35
CA GLN A 483 24.71 18.46 8.77
C GLN A 483 25.72 17.67 9.59
#